data_AF-A0A967JNW2-F1
#
_entry.id   AF-A0A967JNW2-F1
#
_cell.length_a   1.000
_cell.length_b   1.000
_cell.length_c   1.000
_cell.angle_alpha   90.00
_cell.angle_beta   90.00
_cell.angle_gamma   90.00
#
_symmetry.space_group_name_H-M   'P 1'
#
loop_
_entity.id
_entity.type
_entity.pdbx_description
1 polymer ?
#
loop_
_entity_poly.entity_id
_entity_poly.type
_entity_poly.pdbx_seq_one_letter_code
_entity_poly.pdbx_strand_id
1 'polypeptide(L)'
;VRPVDDETFVRARAYGALGTVLEEEGLEQVVEYRYVTSLRYDDFEAFKRRLLAVDPERAPRLAQHEASLREAFAAAGTWHDGAYLFEAPARLNLLRRVGS
;
A
#
# COMPACT_ATOMS: atom_id res chain seq x y z
N VAL A 1 6.37 -0.63 -16.91
CA VAL A 1 6.70 0.42 -15.91
C VAL A 1 7.32 -0.27 -14.70
N ARG A 2 8.56 0.06 -14.32
CA ARG A 2 9.09 -0.41 -13.03
C ARG A 2 8.29 0.33 -11.94
N PRO A 3 7.70 -0.36 -10.95
CA PRO A 3 7.05 0.36 -9.87
C PRO A 3 8.09 1.28 -9.22
N VAL A 4 7.68 2.50 -8.88
CA VAL A 4 8.56 3.50 -8.26
C VAL A 4 9.19 2.95 -6.97
N ASP A 5 8.54 1.96 -6.34
CA ASP A 5 9.10 1.05 -5.34
C ASP A 5 8.43 -0.34 -5.51
N ASP A 6 9.19 -1.43 -5.67
CA ASP A 6 8.62 -2.80 -5.58
C ASP A 6 8.40 -3.15 -4.10
N GLU A 7 7.28 -2.66 -3.56
CA GLU A 7 6.90 -2.87 -2.16
C GLU A 7 6.66 -4.35 -1.81
N THR A 8 6.58 -5.25 -2.79
CA THR A 8 6.36 -6.69 -2.55
C THR A 8 7.43 -7.26 -1.64
N PHE A 9 8.69 -6.91 -1.91
CA PHE A 9 9.83 -7.36 -1.11
C PHE A 9 9.79 -6.75 0.30
N VAL A 10 9.51 -5.46 0.41
CA VAL A 10 9.42 -4.76 1.70
C VAL A 10 8.32 -5.36 2.57
N ARG A 11 7.14 -5.63 1.99
CA ARG A 11 6.02 -6.26 2.69
C ARG A 11 6.33 -7.67 3.15
N ALA A 12 7.01 -8.47 2.32
CA ALA A 12 7.43 -9.82 2.69
C ALA A 12 8.43 -9.79 3.86
N ARG A 13 9.39 -8.86 3.83
CA ARG A 13 10.37 -8.68 4.91
C ARG A 13 9.71 -8.19 6.20
N ALA A 14 8.81 -7.22 6.13
CA ALA A 14 8.06 -6.73 7.28
C ALA A 14 7.23 -7.84 7.92
N TYR A 15 6.59 -8.70 7.11
CA TYR A 15 5.86 -9.84 7.63
C TYR A 15 6.76 -10.89 8.28
N GLY A 16 7.93 -11.19 7.67
CA GLY A 16 8.91 -12.09 8.28
C GLY A 16 9.42 -11.60 9.64
N ALA A 17 9.59 -10.28 9.80
CA ALA A 17 10.02 -9.67 11.05
C ALA A 17 9.00 -9.83 12.20
N LEU A 18 7.71 -10.00 11.89
CA LEU A 18 6.70 -10.24 12.93
C LEU A 18 7.00 -11.53 13.70
N GLY A 19 7.43 -12.61 13.03
CA GLY A 19 7.78 -13.87 13.70
C GLY A 19 8.84 -13.68 14.79
N THR A 20 9.91 -12.94 14.47
CA THR A 20 11.00 -12.62 15.42
C THR A 20 10.49 -11.79 16.60
N VAL A 21 9.69 -10.76 16.34
CA VAL A 21 9.16 -9.88 17.40
C VAL A 21 8.17 -10.61 18.32
N LEU A 22 7.39 -11.56 17.79
CA LEU A 22 6.49 -12.37 18.61
C LEU A 22 7.24 -13.14 19.70
N GLU A 23 8.34 -13.80 19.32
CA GLU A 23 9.16 -14.60 20.23
C GLU A 23 9.93 -13.74 21.25
N GLU A 24 10.51 -12.62 20.81
CA GLU A 24 11.37 -11.77 21.67
C GLU A 24 10.58 -10.89 22.64
N GLU A 25 9.40 -10.40 22.25
CA GLU A 25 8.64 -9.40 23.02
C GLU A 25 7.50 -10.00 23.87
N GLY A 26 7.40 -11.32 23.95
CA GLY A 26 6.31 -12.00 24.62
C GLY A 26 4.95 -11.65 24.00
N LEU A 27 4.89 -11.57 22.68
CA LEU A 27 3.67 -11.31 21.94
C LEU A 27 3.22 -12.59 21.26
N GLU A 28 1.91 -12.83 21.20
CA GLU A 28 1.34 -13.91 20.41
C GLU A 28 0.40 -13.35 19.33
N GLN A 29 0.39 -14.01 18.18
CA GLN A 29 -0.59 -13.74 17.14
C GLN A 29 -1.95 -14.26 17.59
N VAL A 30 -2.91 -13.36 17.75
CA VAL A 30 -4.30 -13.71 18.06
C VAL A 30 -5.02 -14.14 16.78
N VAL A 31 -4.92 -13.30 15.73
CA VAL A 31 -5.61 -13.55 14.46
C VAL A 31 -4.98 -12.74 13.33
N GLU A 32 -4.94 -13.34 12.14
CA GLU A 32 -4.64 -12.65 10.88
C GLU A 32 -5.94 -12.45 10.10
N TYR A 33 -6.22 -11.21 9.69
CA TYR A 33 -7.28 -10.90 8.74
C TYR A 33 -6.70 -10.57 7.37
N ARG A 34 -7.34 -11.08 6.32
CA ARG A 34 -7.13 -10.67 4.94
C ARG A 34 -8.38 -10.01 4.42
N TYR A 35 -8.23 -8.83 3.86
CA TYR A 35 -9.35 -8.04 3.37
C TYR A 35 -8.88 -7.20 2.19
N VAL A 36 -9.83 -6.81 1.33
CA VAL A 36 -9.56 -5.90 0.22
C VAL A 36 -9.95 -4.51 0.68
N THR A 37 -9.00 -3.57 0.60
CA THR A 37 -9.30 -2.15 0.77
C THR A 37 -9.60 -1.55 -0.59
N SER A 38 -10.56 -0.63 -0.64
CA SER A 38 -10.87 0.13 -1.86
C SER A 38 -10.31 1.54 -1.71
N LEU A 39 -9.45 1.95 -2.65
CA LEU A 39 -8.98 3.32 -2.78
C LEU A 39 -9.83 4.01 -3.85
N ARG A 40 -10.29 5.23 -3.56
CA ARG A 40 -11.07 6.05 -4.50
C ARG A 40 -10.31 7.34 -4.83
N TYR A 41 -10.20 7.63 -6.12
CA TYR A 41 -9.60 8.88 -6.62
C TYR A 41 -10.46 9.44 -7.75
N ASP A 42 -10.84 10.70 -7.66
CA ASP A 42 -11.64 11.36 -8.71
C ASP A 42 -10.90 11.36 -10.05
N ASP A 43 -9.58 11.57 -10.01
CA ASP A 43 -8.71 11.59 -11.17
C ASP A 43 -7.25 11.24 -10.79
N PHE A 44 -6.38 11.24 -11.80
CA PHE A 44 -4.95 11.04 -11.61
C PHE A 44 -4.30 12.14 -10.75
N GLU A 45 -4.80 13.38 -10.79
CA GLU A 45 -4.22 14.46 -9.97
C GLU A 45 -4.46 14.23 -8.48
N ALA A 46 -5.65 13.75 -8.11
CA ALA A 46 -5.98 13.36 -6.75
C ALA A 46 -5.03 12.26 -6.25
N PHE A 47 -4.76 11.26 -7.09
CA PHE A 47 -3.78 10.21 -6.81
C PHE A 47 -2.35 10.78 -6.66
N LYS A 48 -1.90 11.59 -7.62
CA LYS A 48 -0.57 12.23 -7.58
C LYS A 48 -0.38 13.11 -6.36
N ARG A 49 -1.37 13.92 -5.98
CA ARG A 49 -1.36 14.72 -4.75
C ARG A 49 -1.19 13.84 -3.52
N ARG A 50 -1.89 12.70 -3.46
CA ARG A 50 -1.77 11.76 -2.34
C ARG A 50 -0.37 11.16 -2.24
N LEU A 51 0.24 10.77 -3.35
CA LEU A 51 1.62 10.25 -3.36
C LEU A 51 2.63 11.29 -2.86
N LEU A 52 2.52 12.53 -3.33
CA LEU A 52 3.43 13.62 -2.94
C LEU A 52 3.22 14.10 -1.51
N ALA A 53 2.01 13.98 -0.97
CA ALA A 53 1.74 14.27 0.43
C ALA A 53 2.40 13.27 1.40
N VAL A 54 2.63 12.02 0.94
CA VAL A 54 3.35 11.01 1.73
C VAL A 54 4.85 11.23 1.64
N ASP A 55 5.36 11.50 0.43
CA ASP A 55 6.79 11.69 0.18
C ASP A 55 6.99 12.71 -0.95
N PRO A 56 7.29 13.98 -0.62
CA PRO A 56 7.53 15.03 -1.60
C PRO A 56 8.76 14.78 -2.49
N GLU A 57 9.73 13.98 -2.04
CA GLU A 57 10.96 13.70 -2.80
C GLU A 57 10.69 12.89 -4.07
N ARG A 58 9.50 12.28 -4.19
CA ARG A 58 9.05 11.56 -5.39
C ARG A 58 8.75 12.47 -6.58
N ALA A 59 8.63 13.79 -6.39
CA ALA A 59 8.20 14.71 -7.43
C ALA A 59 9.02 14.64 -8.74
N PRO A 60 10.37 14.62 -8.73
CA PRO A 60 11.15 14.55 -9.97
C PRO A 60 10.93 13.23 -10.72
N ARG A 61 10.83 12.10 -10.01
CA ARG A 61 10.60 10.77 -10.61
C ARG A 61 9.19 10.66 -11.19
N LEU A 62 8.18 11.18 -10.48
CA LEU A 62 6.79 11.21 -10.98
C LEU A 62 6.69 12.05 -12.25
N ALA A 63 7.33 13.22 -12.30
CA ALA A 63 7.35 14.07 -13.49
C ALA A 63 8.00 13.37 -14.69
N GLN A 64 9.11 12.65 -14.48
CA GLN A 64 9.80 11.91 -15.55
C GLN A 64 8.94 10.81 -16.18
N HIS A 65 8.00 10.22 -15.43
CA HIS A 65 7.20 9.07 -15.88
C HIS A 65 5.70 9.38 -15.99
N GLU A 66 5.31 10.65 -15.94
CA GLU A 66 3.92 11.06 -15.73
C GLU A 66 2.94 10.46 -16.76
N ALA A 67 3.27 10.50 -18.05
CA ALA A 67 2.41 9.95 -19.10
C ALA A 67 2.13 8.45 -18.88
N SER A 68 3.18 7.67 -18.64
CA SER A 68 3.05 6.23 -18.38
C SER A 68 2.33 5.91 -17.07
N LEU A 69 2.47 6.78 -16.05
CA LEU A 69 1.75 6.64 -14.78
C LEU A 69 0.25 6.95 -14.94
N ARG A 70 -0.10 7.95 -15.77
CA ARG A 70 -1.51 8.24 -16.11
C ARG A 70 -2.17 7.08 -16.84
N GLU A 71 -1.49 6.50 -17.83
CA GLU A 71 -1.96 5.32 -18.54
C GLU A 71 -2.13 4.13 -17.59
N ALA A 72 -1.14 3.87 -16.74
CA ALA A 72 -1.21 2.80 -15.75
C ALA A 72 -2.34 3.00 -14.74
N PHE A 73 -2.56 4.24 -14.29
CA PHE A 73 -3.66 4.59 -13.40
C PHE A 73 -5.02 4.30 -14.04
N ALA A 74 -5.24 4.76 -15.27
CA ALA A 74 -6.49 4.53 -15.98
C ALA A 74 -6.71 3.04 -16.30
N ALA A 75 -5.65 2.29 -16.59
CA ALA A 75 -5.72 0.86 -16.89
C ALA A 75 -5.94 -0.01 -15.65
N ALA A 76 -5.39 0.38 -14.49
CA ALA A 76 -5.50 -0.39 -13.25
C ALA A 76 -6.78 -0.07 -12.45
N GLY A 77 -7.31 1.14 -12.60
CA GLY A 77 -8.51 1.59 -11.90
C GLY A 77 -9.79 1.20 -12.65
N THR A 78 -10.84 0.90 -11.89
CA THR A 78 -12.18 0.73 -12.46
C THR A 78 -12.96 2.03 -12.28
N TRP A 79 -13.48 2.59 -13.38
CA TRP A 79 -14.33 3.78 -13.32
C TRP A 79 -15.71 3.43 -12.76
N HIS A 80 -16.11 4.07 -11.66
CA HIS A 80 -17.40 3.88 -11.03
C HIS A 80 -17.85 5.16 -10.31
N ASP A 81 -19.05 5.64 -10.64
CA ASP A 81 -19.70 6.80 -10.00
C ASP A 81 -18.76 8.01 -9.86
N GLY A 82 -18.25 8.49 -11.00
CA GLY A 82 -17.43 9.70 -11.06
C GLY A 82 -16.01 9.60 -10.52
N ALA A 83 -15.51 8.40 -10.22
CA ALA A 83 -14.13 8.22 -9.78
C ALA A 83 -13.53 6.87 -10.21
N TYR A 84 -12.22 6.75 -10.07
CA TYR A 84 -11.49 5.51 -10.19
C TYR A 84 -11.43 4.79 -8.84
N LEU A 85 -11.79 3.50 -8.86
CA LEU A 85 -11.67 2.58 -7.74
C LEU A 85 -10.50 1.63 -7.97
N PHE A 86 -9.70 1.43 -6.93
CA PHE A 86 -8.58 0.49 -6.92
C PHE A 86 -8.72 -0.46 -5.74
N GLU A 87 -8.57 -1.75 -6.01
CA GLU A 87 -8.53 -2.76 -4.97
C GLU A 87 -7.08 -2.97 -4.51
N ALA A 88 -6.85 -2.78 -3.21
CA ALA A 88 -5.56 -3.03 -2.57
C ALA A 88 -5.77 -4.11 -1.50
N PRO A 89 -5.43 -5.37 -1.80
CA PRO A 89 -5.41 -6.44 -0.83
C PRO A 89 -4.48 -6.08 0.35
N ALA A 90 -5.01 -6.25 1.56
CA ALA A 90 -4.35 -5.89 2.80
C ALA A 90 -4.38 -7.06 3.80
N ARG A 91 -3.48 -6.98 4.77
CA ARG A 91 -3.37 -7.91 5.90
C ARG A 91 -3.33 -7.11 7.20
N LEU A 92 -4.07 -7.57 8.19
CA LEU A 92 -4.01 -7.06 9.56
C LEU A 92 -3.64 -8.21 10.50
N ASN A 93 -2.60 -8.00 11.30
CA ASN A 93 -2.18 -8.93 12.35
C ASN A 93 -2.57 -8.34 13.70
N LEU A 94 -3.46 -9.02 14.43
CA LEU A 94 -3.80 -8.67 15.81
C LEU A 94 -2.89 -9.47 16.74
N LEU A 95 -2.09 -8.76 17.53
CA LEU A 95 -1.16 -9.34 18.49
C LEU A 95 -1.64 -9.07 19.91
N ARG A 96 -1.39 -10.01 20.83
CA ARG A 96 -1.63 -9.86 22.27
C ARG A 96 -0.33 -10.07 23.03
N ARG A 97 -0.13 -9.31 24.11
CA ARG A 97 0.96 -9.56 25.05
C ARG A 97 0.63 -10.74 25.97
N VAL A 98 1.56 -11.68 26.09
CA VAL A 98 1.49 -12.83 26.97
C VAL A 98 2.26 -12.52 28.25
N GLY A 99 1.59 -12.58 29.40
CA GLY A 99 2.16 -12.25 30.70
C GLY A 99 2.11 -10.76 31.03
N SER A 100 1.44 -10.45 32.13
CA SER A 100 1.54 -9.20 32.90
C SER A 100 1.69 -9.57 34.36
#